data_AF-A0A482UFG5-F1
#
_entry.id   AF-A0A482UFG5-F1
#
_cell.length_a   1.000
_cell.length_b   1.000
_cell.length_c   1.000
_cell.angle_alpha   90.00
_cell.angle_beta   90.00
_cell.angle_gamma   90.00
#
_symmetry.space_group_name_H-M   'P 1'
#
loop_
_entity.id
_entity.type
_entity.pdbx_description
1 polymer ?
#
loop_
_entity_poly.entity_id
_entity_poly.type
_entity_poly.pdbx_seq_one_letter_code
_entity_poly.pdbx_strand_id
1 'polypeptide(L)'
;PYPYPYHRNDIKLFLPPIGGQTIYMWGDPSTIPDESVPLTVRVHDECNGSDVFGSDICTCRPYLAHAIEECIREAQNGGCGIVVYFRKEGR
;
A
#
# COMPACT_ATOMS: atom_id res chain seq x y z
N PRO A 1 -29.15 3.70 2.12
CA PRO A 1 -29.07 2.35 1.53
C PRO A 1 -28.60 2.43 0.07
N TYR A 2 -27.29 2.31 -0.15
CA TYR A 2 -26.67 2.24 -1.48
C TYR A 2 -26.10 0.83 -1.69
N PRO A 3 -26.29 0.21 -2.88
CA PRO A 3 -25.87 -1.15 -3.12
C PRO A 3 -24.37 -1.21 -3.45
N TYR A 4 -23.63 -2.03 -2.71
CA TYR A 4 -22.22 -2.33 -2.99
C TYR A 4 -22.10 -3.16 -4.27
N PRO A 5 -21.28 -2.76 -5.27
CA PRO A 5 -20.94 -3.63 -6.38
C PRO A 5 -19.75 -4.52 -6.01
N TYR A 6 -19.91 -5.81 -6.27
CA TYR A 6 -18.84 -6.82 -6.36
C TYR A 6 -18.06 -7.17 -5.07
N HIS A 7 -18.55 -8.18 -4.35
CA HIS A 7 -17.69 -9.03 -3.53
C HIS A 7 -16.84 -9.93 -4.44
N ARG A 8 -15.64 -9.46 -4.78
CA ARG A 8 -14.57 -10.25 -5.39
C ARG A 8 -13.80 -10.95 -4.28
N ASN A 9 -14.09 -12.23 -4.03
CA ASN A 9 -13.45 -13.02 -2.96
C ASN A 9 -11.95 -13.29 -3.20
N ASP A 10 -11.44 -12.99 -4.39
CA ASP A 10 -10.02 -13.07 -4.78
C ASP A 10 -9.23 -11.81 -4.41
N ILE A 11 -9.92 -10.71 -4.08
CA ILE A 11 -9.31 -9.44 -3.71
C ILE A 11 -9.40 -9.30 -2.19
N LYS A 12 -8.30 -9.58 -1.48
CA LYS A 12 -8.16 -9.31 -0.03
C LYS A 12 -7.96 -7.82 0.30
N LEU A 13 -7.98 -6.96 -0.72
CA LEU A 13 -7.68 -5.55 -0.62
C LEU A 13 -8.97 -4.72 -0.63
N PHE A 14 -9.29 -4.10 0.49
CA PHE A 14 -10.41 -3.16 0.64
C PHE A 14 -9.89 -1.73 0.69
N LEU A 15 -10.52 -0.82 -0.08
CA LEU A 15 -10.17 0.60 -0.07
C LEU A 15 -11.42 1.49 -0.09
N PRO A 16 -11.74 2.20 1.00
CA PRO A 16 -12.63 3.34 0.92
C PRO A 16 -11.91 4.47 0.16
N PRO A 17 -12.60 5.21 -0.73
CA PRO A 17 -12.02 6.40 -1.36
C PRO A 17 -11.84 7.49 -0.30
N ILE A 18 -10.67 7.53 0.33
CA ILE A 18 -10.21 8.67 1.12
C ILE A 18 -9.39 9.52 0.15
N GLY A 19 -9.86 10.73 -0.15
CA GLY A 19 -9.38 11.56 -1.25
C GLY A 19 -7.85 11.58 -1.40
N GLY A 20 -7.37 11.33 -2.63
CA GLY A 20 -5.96 11.42 -3.00
C GLY A 20 -5.03 10.37 -2.38
N GLN A 21 -5.55 9.32 -1.72
CA GLN A 21 -4.70 8.28 -1.11
C GLN A 21 -5.19 6.87 -1.44
N THR A 22 -4.25 5.96 -1.61
CA THR A 22 -4.50 4.54 -1.86
C THR A 22 -3.62 3.74 -0.89
N ILE A 23 -4.25 2.98 0.01
CA ILE A 23 -3.56 2.18 1.03
C ILE A 23 -3.53 0.70 0.61
N TYR A 24 -2.34 0.17 0.38
CA TYR A 24 -2.13 -1.25 0.17
C TYR A 24 -1.77 -1.90 1.50
N MET A 25 -2.46 -3.00 1.84
CA MET A 25 -2.21 -3.74 3.08
C MET A 25 -1.97 -5.21 2.74
N TRP A 26 -1.02 -5.82 3.44
CA TRP A 26 -0.69 -7.24 3.39
C TRP A 26 -0.76 -7.82 4.81
N GLY A 27 -1.25 -9.05 4.95
CA GLY A 27 -1.49 -9.68 6.24
C GLY A 27 -2.91 -9.45 6.76
N ASP A 28 -3.10 -9.55 8.07
CA ASP A 28 -4.39 -9.32 8.74
C ASP A 28 -4.47 -7.87 9.28
N PRO A 29 -5.35 -7.01 8.72
CA PRO A 29 -5.49 -5.64 9.18
C PRO A 29 -5.96 -5.49 10.64
N SER A 30 -6.56 -6.55 11.23
CA SER A 30 -7.00 -6.51 12.62
C SER A 30 -5.84 -6.51 13.62
N THR A 31 -4.63 -6.86 13.19
CA THR A 31 -3.42 -6.85 14.02
C THR A 31 -2.72 -5.49 14.07
N ILE A 32 -3.12 -4.54 13.22
CA ILE A 32 -2.53 -3.18 13.16
C ILE A 32 -2.52 -2.45 14.53
N PRO A 33 -3.57 -2.49 15.37
CA PRO A 33 -3.54 -1.85 16.69
C PRO A 33 -2.74 -2.63 17.76
N ASP A 34 -2.32 -3.86 17.47
CA ASP A 34 -1.58 -4.70 18.41
C ASP A 34 -0.07 -4.44 18.31
N GLU A 35 0.50 -3.75 19.31
CA GLU A 35 1.93 -3.42 19.36
C GLU A 35 2.84 -4.66 19.51
N SER A 36 2.29 -5.83 19.81
CA SER A 36 3.06 -7.08 19.88
C SER A 36 3.30 -7.72 18.51
N VAL A 37 2.54 -7.32 17.49
CA VAL A 37 2.65 -7.82 16.13
C VAL A 37 3.53 -6.87 15.31
N PRO A 38 4.62 -7.35 14.67
CA PRO A 38 5.46 -6.46 13.90
C PRO A 38 4.72 -5.91 12.67
N LEU A 39 4.93 -4.61 12.43
CA LEU A 39 4.26 -3.84 11.39
C LEU A 39 5.28 -3.11 10.54
N THR A 40 5.32 -3.43 9.25
CA THR A 40 6.15 -2.72 8.26
C THR A 40 5.29 -1.70 7.52
N VAL A 41 5.73 -0.43 7.46
CA VAL A 41 4.97 0.66 6.84
C VAL A 41 5.82 1.49 5.90
N ARG A 42 5.24 1.85 4.75
CA ARG A 42 5.78 2.81 3.79
C ARG A 42 4.77 3.89 3.47
N VAL A 43 5.22 5.15 3.54
CA VAL A 43 4.52 6.30 2.97
C VAL A 43 5.22 6.70 1.68
N HIS A 44 4.46 6.76 0.58
CA HIS A 44 4.98 7.03 -0.76
C HIS A 44 4.17 8.13 -1.42
N ASP A 45 4.85 9.19 -1.86
CA ASP A 45 4.26 10.22 -2.73
C ASP A 45 4.30 9.74 -4.19
N GLU A 46 3.17 9.82 -4.88
CA GLU A 46 3.02 9.45 -6.30
C GLU A 46 4.09 10.14 -7.15
N CYS A 47 4.83 9.33 -7.91
CA CYS A 47 5.81 9.81 -8.86
C CYS A 47 5.55 9.15 -10.20
N ASN A 48 4.60 9.68 -10.99
CA ASN A 48 4.24 9.09 -12.28
C ASN A 48 5.45 8.85 -13.20
N GLY A 49 6.40 9.79 -13.21
CA GLY A 49 7.64 9.65 -13.97
C GLY A 49 8.36 8.34 -13.68
N SER A 50 8.54 7.97 -12.41
CA SER A 50 9.27 6.76 -12.02
C SER A 50 8.36 5.55 -11.86
N ASP A 51 7.23 5.70 -11.16
CA ASP A 51 6.32 4.62 -10.79
C ASP A 51 5.61 4.04 -12.02
N VAL A 52 5.19 4.89 -12.96
CA VAL A 52 4.40 4.49 -14.14
C VAL A 52 5.27 4.45 -15.40
N PHE A 53 6.05 5.51 -15.65
CA PHE A 53 6.85 5.64 -16.87
C PHE A 53 8.27 5.07 -16.74
N GLY A 54 8.67 4.60 -15.57
CA GLY A 54 9.95 3.92 -15.37
C GLY A 54 11.18 4.84 -15.48
N SER A 55 11.00 6.15 -15.37
CA SER A 55 12.09 7.13 -15.35
C SER A 55 13.11 6.79 -14.26
N ASP A 56 14.37 6.87 -14.64
CA ASP A 56 15.56 6.70 -13.80
C ASP A 56 16.06 8.03 -13.20
N ILE A 57 15.40 9.15 -13.51
CA ILE A 57 15.73 10.49 -12.99
C ILE A 57 15.57 10.53 -11.47
N CYS A 58 14.68 9.71 -10.89
CA CYS A 58 14.55 9.55 -9.45
C CYS A 58 14.48 8.09 -9.02
N THR A 59 14.70 7.87 -7.73
CA THR A 59 14.75 6.56 -7.08
C THR A 59 13.40 6.14 -6.47
N CYS A 60 12.30 6.78 -6.85
CA CYS A 60 10.97 6.51 -6.30
C CYS A 60 10.53 5.06 -6.54
N ARG A 61 10.63 4.55 -7.77
CA ARG A 61 10.24 3.18 -8.10
C ARG A 61 11.06 2.11 -7.37
N PRO A 62 12.41 2.10 -7.38
CA PRO A 62 13.16 1.07 -6.66
C PRO A 62 12.89 1.09 -5.15
N TYR A 63 12.67 2.26 -4.55
CA TYR A 63 12.30 2.34 -3.14
C TYR A 63 10.87 1.87 -2.86
N LEU A 64 9.92 2.15 -3.76
CA LEU A 64 8.56 1.64 -3.65
C LEU A 64 8.54 0.10 -3.78
N ALA A 65 9.27 -0.45 -4.76
CA ALA A 65 9.36 -1.89 -4.96
C ALA A 65 9.98 -2.60 -3.75
N HIS A 66 11.08 -2.07 -3.21
CA HIS A 66 11.70 -2.61 -2.00
C HIS A 66 10.74 -2.54 -0.80
N ALA A 67 10.03 -1.44 -0.62
CA ALA A 67 9.05 -1.32 0.46
C ALA A 67 7.90 -2.34 0.35
N ILE A 68 7.41 -2.60 -0.86
CA ILE A 68 6.40 -3.64 -1.11
C ILE A 68 6.96 -5.02 -0.76
N GLU A 69 8.21 -5.31 -1.14
CA GLU A 69 8.88 -6.56 -0.79
C GLU A 69 8.97 -6.78 0.73
N GLU A 70 9.38 -5.75 1.48
CA GLU A 70 9.44 -5.83 2.95
C GLU A 70 8.04 -5.99 3.57
N CYS A 71 7.03 -5.29 3.05
CA CYS A 71 5.65 -5.43 3.52
C CYS A 71 5.10 -6.85 3.32
N ILE A 72 5.42 -7.47 2.17
CA ILE A 72 5.04 -8.85 1.89
C ILE A 72 5.79 -9.81 2.82
N ARG A 73 7.09 -9.59 3.02
CA ARG A 73 7.91 -10.41 3.91
C ARG A 73 7.40 -10.37 5.34
N GLU A 74 7.05 -9.19 5.84
CA GLU A 74 6.46 -9.01 7.17
C GLU A 74 5.14 -9.77 7.29
N ALA A 75 4.25 -9.61 6.31
CA ALA A 75 2.98 -10.34 6.27
C ALA A 75 3.16 -11.87 6.25
N GLN A 76 4.21 -12.37 5.58
CA GLN A 76 4.54 -13.80 5.57
C GLN A 76 5.09 -14.29 6.91
N ASN A 77 5.74 -13.43 7.70
CA ASN A 77 6.25 -13.74 9.03
C ASN A 77 5.18 -13.67 10.13
N GLY A 78 3.92 -13.42 9.76
CA GLY A 78 2.80 -13.28 10.70
C GLY A 78 2.58 -11.86 11.21
N GLY A 79 3.32 -10.87 10.67
CA GLY A 79 3.08 -9.46 10.88
C GLY A 79 2.08 -8.85 9.89
N CYS A 80 2.12 -7.53 9.76
CA CYS A 80 1.35 -6.79 8.76
C CYS A 80 2.25 -5.84 7.97
N GLY A 81 1.95 -5.66 6.68
CA GLY A 81 2.64 -4.71 5.81
C GLY A 81 1.66 -3.66 5.28
N ILE A 82 2.06 -2.38 5.25
CA ILE A 82 1.23 -1.28 4.76
C ILE A 82 2.03 -0.35 3.84
N VAL A 83 1.49 -0.04 2.67
CA VAL A 83 1.98 1.04 1.80
C VAL A 83 0.87 2.07 1.61
N VAL A 84 1.10 3.29 2.07
CA VAL A 84 0.22 4.44 1.81
C VAL A 84 0.75 5.20 0.60
N TYR A 85 0.00 5.13 -0.50
CA TYR A 85 0.31 5.78 -1.76
C TYR A 85 -0.48 7.09 -1.89
N PHE A 86 0.21 8.22 -1.74
CA PHE A 86 -0.37 9.56 -1.83
C PHE A 86 -0.36 10.04 -3.29
N ARG A 87 -1.54 10.10 -3.90
CA ARG A 87 -1.76 10.68 -5.23
C ARG A 87 -1.70 12.22 -5.14
N LYS A 88 -0.49 12.77 -5.15
CA LYS A 88 -0.23 14.22 -5.22
C LYS A 88 0.06 14.60 -6.67
N GLU A 89 -0.98 14.77 -7.47
CA GLU A 89 -0.82 15.34 -8.80
C GLU A 89 -0.53 16.85 -8.68
N GLY A 90 0.67 17.28 -9.05
CA GLY A 90 1.04 18.70 -9.22
C GLY A 90 1.73 19.38 -8.04
N ARG A 91 3.02 19.09 -7.82
CA ARG A 91 3.93 20.07 -7.20
C ARG A 91 4.63 20.89 -8.29
#